data_AF-A0A3F2TYY1-F1
#
_entry.id   AF-A0A3F2TYY1-F1
#
_cell.length_a   1.000
_cell.length_b   1.000
_cell.length_c   1.000
_cell.angle_alpha   90.00
_cell.angle_beta   90.00
_cell.angle_gamma   90.00
#
_symmetry.space_group_name_H-M   'P 1'
#
loop_
_entity.id
_entity.type
_entity.pdbx_description
1 polymer ?
#
loop_
_entity_poly.entity_id
_entity_poly.type
_entity_poly.pdbx_seq_one_letter_code
_entity_poly.pdbx_strand_id
1 'polypeptide(L)'
;MRNSELLRFKIQLASAELAKNLDKLWDSPDVTRLFPEFLILMHQVIRASVPLMENARAKTMNSSDALSNNLTLYFDEHVREEEDHDEWTLQDLETAGFDRARITSRMPSHNVAALVGSQYYWINHYHPVTLLGYIAVLEGSANGSTHIHELMERVELPSSIFRTYLMHSEVDVDHKDELYHAIDDLPLEESHISAIGMNGIYTAACLGRCVSDILNPGHSTQLN
;
A
#
# COMPACT_ATOMS: atom_id res chain seq x y z
N MET A 1 -5.65 -21.31 -15.38
CA MET A 1 -5.70 -20.12 -14.52
C MET A 1 -4.30 -19.60 -14.43
N ARG A 2 -4.07 -18.34 -14.79
CA ARG A 2 -2.78 -17.67 -14.68
C ARG A 2 -2.45 -17.39 -13.21
N ASN A 3 -1.17 -17.14 -12.91
CA ASN A 3 -0.73 -16.89 -11.54
C ASN A 3 -1.35 -15.59 -11.00
N SER A 4 -1.43 -14.57 -11.85
CA SER A 4 -2.10 -13.29 -11.58
C SER A 4 -3.57 -13.45 -11.23
N GLU A 5 -4.33 -14.28 -11.97
CA GLU A 5 -5.74 -14.54 -11.71
C GLU A 5 -5.96 -15.17 -10.33
N LEU A 6 -5.11 -16.15 -9.98
CA LEU A 6 -5.17 -16.81 -8.67
C LEU A 6 -4.84 -15.83 -7.53
N LEU A 7 -3.84 -14.96 -7.73
CA LEU A 7 -3.47 -13.95 -6.75
C LEU A 7 -4.61 -12.94 -6.54
N ARG A 8 -5.16 -12.39 -7.63
CA ARG A 8 -6.30 -11.46 -7.60
C ARG A 8 -7.47 -12.07 -6.81
N PHE A 9 -7.80 -13.34 -7.07
CA PHE A 9 -8.86 -14.04 -6.35
C PHE A 9 -8.58 -14.15 -4.85
N LYS A 10 -7.36 -14.56 -4.46
CA LYS A 10 -6.96 -14.66 -3.04
C LYS A 10 -7.03 -13.32 -2.32
N ILE A 11 -6.51 -12.26 -2.94
CA ILE A 11 -6.54 -10.91 -2.37
C ILE A 11 -7.98 -10.42 -2.23
N GLN A 12 -8.81 -10.60 -3.26
CA GLN A 12 -10.21 -10.18 -3.23
C GLN A 12 -10.98 -10.83 -2.07
N LEU A 13 -10.81 -12.12 -1.84
CA LEU A 13 -11.45 -12.83 -0.72
C LEU A 13 -11.03 -12.28 0.66
N ALA A 14 -9.77 -11.85 0.79
CA ALA A 14 -9.25 -11.29 2.04
C ALA A 14 -9.50 -9.80 2.21
N SER A 15 -9.86 -9.10 1.13
CA SER A 15 -10.02 -7.63 1.11
C SER A 15 -11.40 -7.17 1.57
N ALA A 16 -12.32 -8.08 1.93
CA ALA A 16 -13.69 -7.72 2.31
C ALA A 16 -13.74 -6.74 3.51
N GLU A 17 -12.91 -6.94 4.53
CA GLU A 17 -12.88 -6.03 5.69
C GLU A 17 -12.18 -4.71 5.37
N LEU A 18 -11.14 -4.72 4.51
CA LEU A 18 -10.51 -3.51 4.01
C LEU A 18 -11.50 -2.67 3.21
N ALA A 19 -12.15 -3.26 2.20
CA ALA A 19 -13.16 -2.60 1.37
C ALA A 19 -14.27 -2.00 2.23
N LYS A 20 -14.85 -2.78 3.15
CA LYS A 20 -15.88 -2.32 4.07
C LYS A 20 -15.43 -1.14 4.95
N ASN A 21 -14.17 -1.11 5.39
CA ASN A 21 -13.67 0.00 6.21
C ASN A 21 -13.34 1.23 5.36
N LEU A 22 -12.88 1.05 4.12
CA LEU A 22 -12.74 2.14 3.16
C LEU A 22 -14.11 2.75 2.83
N ASP A 23 -15.12 1.94 2.50
CA ASP A 23 -16.49 2.38 2.23
C ASP A 23 -17.04 3.22 3.40
N LYS A 24 -16.88 2.74 4.64
CA LYS A 24 -17.28 3.50 5.84
C LYS A 24 -16.53 4.83 5.98
N LEU A 25 -15.27 4.90 5.57
CA LEU A 25 -14.47 6.11 5.65
C LEU A 25 -14.97 7.14 4.64
N TRP A 26 -15.22 6.73 3.40
CA TRP A 26 -15.71 7.59 2.32
C TRP A 26 -17.15 8.05 2.52
N ASP A 27 -18.02 7.15 2.97
CA ASP A 27 -19.43 7.45 3.24
C ASP A 27 -19.64 8.21 4.56
N SER A 28 -18.57 8.41 5.35
CA SER A 28 -18.66 9.06 6.65
C SER A 28 -19.12 10.52 6.52
N PRO A 29 -20.05 10.99 7.38
CA PRO A 29 -20.34 12.42 7.48
C PRO A 29 -19.12 13.23 7.96
N ASP A 30 -18.14 12.57 8.61
CA ASP A 30 -16.89 13.16 9.08
C ASP A 30 -15.75 13.05 8.05
N VAL A 31 -16.02 12.68 6.80
CA VAL A 31 -14.96 12.39 5.81
C VAL A 31 -13.98 13.55 5.60
N THR A 32 -14.42 14.81 5.71
CA THR A 32 -13.54 16.01 5.70
C THR A 32 -12.43 15.93 6.76
N ARG A 33 -12.73 15.36 7.94
CA ARG A 33 -11.76 15.13 9.02
C ARG A 33 -10.97 13.84 8.83
N LEU A 34 -11.59 12.80 8.28
CA LEU A 34 -10.98 11.47 8.15
C LEU A 34 -10.02 11.37 6.96
N PHE A 35 -10.24 12.13 5.88
CA PHE A 35 -9.42 12.08 4.68
C PHE A 35 -7.94 12.44 4.94
N PRO A 36 -7.61 13.54 5.67
CA PRO A 36 -6.23 13.81 6.06
C PRO A 36 -5.60 12.72 6.95
N GLU A 37 -6.37 12.13 7.87
CA GLU A 37 -5.91 11.02 8.70
C GLU A 37 -5.61 9.76 7.86
N PHE A 38 -6.41 9.52 6.83
CA PHE A 38 -6.16 8.47 5.85
C PHE A 38 -4.87 8.72 5.05
N LEU A 39 -4.64 9.95 4.57
CA LEU A 39 -3.38 10.28 3.89
C LEU A 39 -2.17 10.16 4.82
N ILE A 40 -2.29 10.53 6.10
CA ILE A 40 -1.22 10.33 7.08
C ILE A 40 -0.93 8.83 7.27
N LEU A 41 -1.95 7.99 7.36
CA LEU A 41 -1.78 6.54 7.38
C LEU A 41 -1.09 6.03 6.11
N MET A 42 -1.56 6.44 4.94
CA MET A 42 -0.96 6.01 3.68
C MET A 42 0.49 6.43 3.60
N HIS A 43 0.82 7.69 3.93
CA HIS A 43 2.20 8.16 4.08
C HIS A 43 3.04 7.27 5.00
N GLN A 44 2.52 6.87 6.18
CA GLN A 44 3.24 5.98 7.09
C GLN A 44 3.51 4.59 6.51
N VAL A 45 2.68 4.10 5.59
CA VAL A 45 2.86 2.82 4.89
C VAL A 45 3.80 2.98 3.68
N ILE A 46 3.53 3.94 2.79
CA ILE A 46 4.26 4.12 1.52
C ILE A 46 5.69 4.61 1.70
N ARG A 47 5.99 5.36 2.78
CA ARG A 47 7.38 5.72 3.12
C ARG A 47 8.29 4.52 3.40
N ALA A 48 7.71 3.33 3.56
CA ALA A 48 8.45 2.09 3.68
C ALA A 48 8.56 1.31 2.36
N SER A 49 7.78 1.63 1.33
CA SER A 49 7.73 0.88 0.06
C SER A 49 9.08 0.85 -0.63
N VAL A 50 9.69 2.01 -0.91
CA VAL A 50 11.02 2.07 -1.54
C VAL A 50 12.08 1.34 -0.70
N PRO A 51 12.24 1.61 0.62
CA PRO A 51 13.16 0.84 1.46
C PRO A 51 12.93 -0.69 1.47
N LEU A 52 11.67 -1.13 1.41
CA LEU A 52 11.33 -2.55 1.32
C LEU A 52 11.78 -3.15 -0.01
N MET A 53 11.53 -2.46 -1.12
CA MET A 53 11.95 -2.89 -2.45
C MET A 53 13.46 -2.89 -2.61
N GLU A 54 14.17 -1.89 -2.09
CA GLU A 54 15.64 -1.87 -2.04
C GLU A 54 16.20 -3.04 -1.23
N ASN A 55 15.59 -3.35 -0.07
CA ASN A 55 15.97 -4.50 0.73
C ASN A 55 15.70 -5.83 -0.01
N ALA A 56 14.55 -5.96 -0.68
CA ALA A 56 14.22 -7.13 -1.48
C ALA A 56 15.20 -7.30 -2.65
N ARG A 57 15.51 -6.22 -3.37
CA ARG A 57 16.50 -6.15 -4.44
C ARG A 57 17.90 -6.55 -3.94
N ALA A 58 18.32 -6.05 -2.79
CA ALA A 58 19.61 -6.41 -2.21
C ALA A 58 19.70 -7.93 -1.91
N LYS A 59 18.58 -8.56 -1.49
CA LYS A 59 18.53 -10.02 -1.28
C LYS A 59 18.59 -10.79 -2.59
N THR A 60 17.88 -10.34 -3.63
CA THR A 60 17.88 -11.02 -4.93
C THR A 60 19.24 -10.92 -5.62
N MET A 61 19.94 -9.79 -5.52
CA MET A 61 21.30 -9.63 -6.05
C MET A 61 22.34 -10.58 -5.42
N ASN A 62 22.11 -11.00 -4.17
CA ASN A 62 22.99 -11.90 -3.43
C ASN A 62 22.52 -13.36 -3.46
N SER A 63 21.45 -13.66 -4.21
CA SER A 63 20.88 -14.99 -4.36
C SER A 63 21.25 -15.58 -5.71
N SER A 64 21.30 -16.91 -5.78
CA SER A 64 21.43 -17.66 -7.03
C SER A 64 20.16 -18.45 -7.36
N ASP A 65 19.03 -18.07 -6.77
CA ASP A 65 17.74 -18.69 -7.08
C ASP A 65 17.25 -18.30 -8.50
N ALA A 66 16.33 -19.09 -9.05
CA ALA A 66 15.87 -18.94 -10.43
C ALA A 66 15.11 -17.63 -10.71
N LEU A 67 14.55 -16.99 -9.68
CA LEU A 67 13.83 -15.71 -9.76
C LEU A 67 14.75 -14.50 -9.54
N SER A 68 15.97 -14.69 -9.02
CA SER A 68 16.86 -13.61 -8.57
C SER A 68 17.05 -12.49 -9.59
N ASN A 69 17.36 -12.82 -10.85
CA ASN A 69 17.57 -11.81 -11.90
C ASN A 69 16.28 -11.05 -12.23
N ASN A 70 15.17 -11.77 -12.42
CA ASN A 70 13.90 -11.16 -12.79
C ASN A 70 13.37 -10.25 -11.68
N LEU A 71 13.45 -10.70 -10.42
CA LEU A 71 13.03 -9.90 -9.27
C LEU A 71 13.95 -8.70 -9.04
N THR A 72 15.26 -8.83 -9.30
CA THR A 72 16.19 -7.69 -9.22
C THR A 72 15.80 -6.60 -10.21
N LEU A 73 15.52 -6.98 -11.47
CA LEU A 73 15.09 -6.05 -12.51
C LEU A 73 13.76 -5.40 -12.17
N TYR A 74 12.78 -6.20 -11.76
CA TYR A 74 11.47 -5.72 -11.35
C TYR A 74 11.57 -4.70 -10.21
N PHE A 75 12.29 -5.01 -9.13
CA PHE A 75 12.44 -4.06 -8.02
C PHE A 75 13.26 -2.81 -8.39
N ASP A 76 14.21 -2.91 -9.33
CA ASP A 76 14.99 -1.74 -9.80
C ASP A 76 14.14 -0.77 -10.64
N GLU A 77 13.18 -1.29 -11.40
CA GLU A 77 12.19 -0.50 -12.12
C GLU A 77 11.17 0.13 -11.16
N HIS A 78 10.54 -0.69 -10.32
CA HIS A 78 9.51 -0.22 -9.39
C HIS A 78 10.05 0.76 -8.33
N VAL A 79 11.33 0.65 -7.91
CA VAL A 79 11.94 1.66 -7.02
C VAL A 79 12.00 3.04 -7.69
N ARG A 80 12.25 3.10 -9.00
CA ARG A 80 12.31 4.37 -9.74
C ARG A 80 10.92 4.96 -9.96
N GLU A 81 9.92 4.11 -10.14
CA GLU A 81 8.52 4.52 -10.30
C GLU A 81 7.95 5.08 -9.00
N GLU A 82 8.20 4.40 -7.87
CA GLU A 82 7.69 4.79 -6.55
C GLU A 82 8.53 5.85 -5.82
N GLU A 83 9.56 6.39 -6.47
CA GLU A 83 10.44 7.40 -5.87
C GLU A 83 9.63 8.67 -5.53
N ASP A 84 9.86 9.22 -4.35
CA ASP A 84 9.20 10.43 -3.82
C ASP A 84 7.66 10.35 -3.62
N HIS A 85 6.98 9.22 -3.85
CA HIS A 85 5.53 9.10 -3.63
C HIS A 85 5.09 9.45 -2.19
N ASP A 86 5.91 9.10 -1.20
CA ASP A 86 5.69 9.46 0.20
C ASP A 86 5.85 10.97 0.43
N GLU A 87 6.84 11.57 -0.20
CA GLU A 87 7.10 13.01 -0.17
C GLU A 87 5.99 13.82 -0.86
N TRP A 88 5.46 13.36 -1.99
CA TRP A 88 4.35 14.01 -2.68
C TRP A 88 3.08 14.00 -1.82
N THR A 89 2.81 12.90 -1.12
CA THR A 89 1.71 12.79 -0.15
C THR A 89 1.91 13.77 1.02
N LEU A 90 3.13 13.94 1.53
CA LEU A 90 3.43 14.93 2.56
C LEU A 90 3.21 16.37 2.07
N GLN A 91 3.61 16.68 0.83
CA GLN A 91 3.41 18.00 0.24
C GLN A 91 1.93 18.34 0.04
N ASP A 92 1.11 17.36 -0.30
CA ASP A 92 -0.34 17.53 -0.43
C ASP A 92 -0.98 17.92 0.92
N LEU A 93 -0.58 17.22 1.98
CA LEU A 93 -0.98 17.54 3.36
C LEU A 93 -0.46 18.93 3.79
N GLU A 94 0.80 19.25 3.50
CA GLU A 94 1.39 20.56 3.86
C GLU A 94 0.69 21.71 3.14
N THR A 95 0.40 21.56 1.84
CA THR A 95 -0.32 22.56 1.05
C THR A 95 -1.76 22.75 1.53
N ALA A 96 -2.36 21.70 2.11
CA ALA A 96 -3.67 21.76 2.74
C ALA A 96 -3.64 22.35 4.17
N GLY A 97 -2.48 22.78 4.67
CA GLY A 97 -2.31 23.47 5.95
C GLY A 97 -1.96 22.55 7.12
N PHE A 98 -1.62 21.29 6.88
CA PHE A 98 -1.17 20.38 7.94
C PHE A 98 0.32 20.56 8.22
N ASP A 99 0.71 20.53 9.50
CA ASP A 99 2.11 20.67 9.91
C ASP A 99 2.89 19.37 9.62
N ARG A 100 3.83 19.47 8.66
CA ARG A 100 4.74 18.39 8.27
C ARG A 100 5.54 17.80 9.42
N ALA A 101 6.02 18.64 10.35
CA ALA A 101 6.80 18.16 11.50
C ALA A 101 5.92 17.33 12.45
N ARG A 102 4.65 17.73 12.62
CA ARG A 102 3.68 16.96 13.40
C ARG A 102 3.29 15.64 12.75
N ILE A 103 3.16 15.60 11.42
CA ILE A 103 2.88 14.37 10.68
C ILE A 103 4.04 13.38 10.80
N THR A 104 5.27 13.85 10.54
CA THR A 104 6.47 12.98 10.51
C THR A 104 6.92 12.50 11.89
N SER A 105 6.62 13.26 12.96
CA SER A 105 6.88 12.87 14.36
C SER A 105 5.79 11.98 14.97
N ARG A 106 4.65 11.81 14.30
CA ARG A 106 3.56 10.95 14.79
C ARG A 106 3.99 9.48 14.75
N MET A 107 3.98 8.85 15.92
CA MET A 107 4.24 7.41 16.04
C MET A 107 3.19 6.61 15.24
N PRO A 108 3.60 5.71 14.33
CA PRO A 108 2.67 4.82 13.64
C PRO A 108 1.94 3.89 14.62
N SER A 109 0.72 3.49 14.28
CA SER A 109 -0.01 2.52 15.12
C SER A 109 0.69 1.16 15.12
N HIS A 110 0.39 0.34 16.12
CA HIS A 110 0.88 -1.05 16.16
C HIS A 110 0.43 -1.87 14.93
N ASN A 111 -0.71 -1.52 14.31
CA ASN A 111 -1.17 -2.15 13.07
C ASN A 111 -0.29 -1.76 11.89
N VAL A 112 0.15 -0.50 11.79
CA VAL A 112 1.12 -0.08 10.76
C VAL A 112 2.46 -0.79 10.97
N ALA A 113 2.95 -0.84 12.21
CA ALA A 113 4.18 -1.56 12.54
C ALA A 113 4.09 -3.06 12.21
N ALA A 114 2.95 -3.70 12.45
CA ALA A 114 2.71 -5.09 12.07
C ALA A 114 2.67 -5.28 10.54
N LEU A 115 1.97 -4.39 9.84
CA LEU A 115 1.87 -4.39 8.38
C LEU A 115 3.26 -4.30 7.74
N VAL A 116 4.00 -3.24 8.05
CA VAL A 116 5.31 -2.95 7.44
C VAL A 116 6.39 -3.91 7.95
N GLY A 117 6.40 -4.19 9.27
CA GLY A 117 7.40 -5.06 9.90
C GLY A 117 7.37 -6.50 9.38
N SER A 118 6.18 -7.02 9.06
CA SER A 118 6.05 -8.36 8.46
C SER A 118 6.76 -8.48 7.10
N GLN A 119 6.79 -7.39 6.32
CA GLN A 119 7.44 -7.37 5.01
C GLN A 119 8.96 -7.50 5.16
N TYR A 120 9.55 -6.73 6.07
CA TYR A 120 10.97 -6.88 6.43
C TYR A 120 11.29 -8.30 6.89
N TYR A 121 10.41 -8.91 7.69
CA TYR A 121 10.62 -10.28 8.15
C TYR A 121 10.63 -11.28 6.99
N TRP A 122 9.61 -11.27 6.13
CA TRP A 122 9.52 -12.22 5.02
C TRP A 122 10.60 -12.04 3.96
N ILE A 123 10.98 -10.80 3.64
CA ILE A 123 12.10 -10.53 2.74
C ILE A 123 13.40 -11.13 3.31
N ASN A 124 13.66 -10.93 4.61
CA ASN A 124 14.93 -11.31 5.21
C ASN A 124 15.02 -12.79 5.62
N HIS A 125 13.89 -13.41 5.95
CA HIS A 125 13.86 -14.74 6.57
C HIS A 125 13.11 -15.79 5.76
N TYR A 126 12.46 -15.43 4.65
CA TYR A 126 11.81 -16.37 3.77
C TYR A 126 12.25 -16.18 2.32
N HIS A 127 11.67 -15.23 1.59
CA HIS A 127 11.98 -15.01 0.18
C HIS A 127 11.52 -13.61 -0.28
N PRO A 128 12.32 -12.84 -1.04
CA PRO A 128 11.95 -11.51 -1.52
C PRO A 128 10.68 -11.46 -2.37
N VAL A 129 10.37 -12.54 -3.10
CA VAL A 129 9.15 -12.66 -3.93
C VAL A 129 7.86 -12.38 -3.15
N THR A 130 7.83 -12.58 -1.82
CA THR A 130 6.63 -12.31 -1.04
C THR A 130 6.17 -10.86 -1.15
N LEU A 131 7.10 -9.92 -1.34
CA LEU A 131 6.81 -8.50 -1.42
C LEU A 131 5.85 -8.16 -2.57
N LEU A 132 5.80 -8.97 -3.64
CA LEU A 132 4.83 -8.80 -4.72
C LEU A 132 3.37 -8.84 -4.24
N GLY A 133 3.08 -9.56 -3.14
CA GLY A 133 1.75 -9.58 -2.55
C GLY A 133 1.39 -8.28 -1.83
N TYR A 134 2.37 -7.62 -1.23
CA TYR A 134 2.20 -6.31 -0.60
C TYR A 134 1.97 -5.23 -1.66
N ILE A 135 2.80 -5.23 -2.71
CA ILE A 135 2.66 -4.33 -3.86
C ILE A 135 1.28 -4.51 -4.49
N ALA A 136 0.84 -5.75 -4.75
CA ALA A 136 -0.48 -6.04 -5.33
C ALA A 136 -1.67 -5.45 -4.56
N VAL A 137 -1.54 -5.31 -3.23
CA VAL A 137 -2.58 -4.69 -2.41
C VAL A 137 -2.49 -3.18 -2.49
N LEU A 138 -1.30 -2.58 -2.42
CA LEU A 138 -1.17 -1.12 -2.45
C LEU A 138 -1.60 -0.55 -3.81
N GLU A 139 -1.05 -1.06 -4.91
CA GLU A 139 -1.47 -0.72 -6.30
C GLU A 139 -2.95 -1.05 -6.55
N GLY A 140 -3.48 -2.03 -5.81
CA GLY A 140 -4.85 -2.49 -5.95
C GLY A 140 -5.88 -1.74 -5.11
N SER A 141 -5.45 -0.91 -4.15
CA SER A 141 -6.30 -0.35 -3.09
C SER A 141 -6.81 1.07 -3.34
N ALA A 142 -6.37 1.73 -4.41
CA ALA A 142 -6.93 3.00 -4.83
C ALA A 142 -8.40 2.81 -5.24
N ASN A 143 -9.29 3.62 -4.66
CA ASN A 143 -10.67 3.68 -5.14
C ASN A 143 -10.66 4.33 -6.52
N GLY A 144 -11.54 3.88 -7.41
CA GLY A 144 -11.64 4.46 -8.75
C GLY A 144 -11.85 5.97 -8.69
N SER A 145 -11.20 6.70 -9.57
CA SER A 145 -11.09 8.16 -9.52
C SER A 145 -12.43 8.91 -9.51
N THR A 146 -13.49 8.32 -10.07
CA THR A 146 -14.85 8.85 -10.01
C THR A 146 -15.29 9.16 -8.58
N HIS A 147 -14.99 8.28 -7.63
CA HIS A 147 -15.43 8.44 -6.24
C HIS A 147 -14.68 9.57 -5.52
N ILE A 148 -13.43 9.82 -5.91
CA ILE A 148 -12.63 10.93 -5.38
C ILE A 148 -13.13 12.27 -5.91
N HIS A 149 -13.51 12.33 -7.17
CA HIS A 149 -14.13 13.54 -7.73
C HIS A 149 -15.45 13.87 -7.01
N GLU A 150 -16.30 12.88 -6.75
CA GLU A 150 -17.52 13.05 -5.93
C GLU A 150 -17.20 13.53 -4.50
N LEU A 151 -16.13 13.00 -3.90
CA LEU A 151 -15.68 13.41 -2.58
C LEU A 151 -15.24 14.89 -2.58
N MET A 152 -14.45 15.31 -3.57
CA MET A 152 -13.98 16.69 -3.72
C MET A 152 -15.11 17.71 -3.82
N GLU A 153 -16.24 17.34 -4.42
CA GLU A 153 -17.43 18.22 -4.51
C GLU A 153 -18.15 18.40 -3.17
N ARG A 154 -17.97 17.46 -2.23
CA ARG A 154 -18.70 17.41 -0.95
C ARG A 154 -17.90 17.84 0.27
N VAL A 155 -16.57 17.88 0.19
CA VAL A 155 -15.71 18.23 1.33
C VAL A 155 -15.10 19.61 1.20
N GLU A 156 -14.98 20.30 2.32
CA GLU A 156 -14.33 21.60 2.40
C GLU A 156 -12.80 21.45 2.56
N LEU A 157 -12.16 20.74 1.62
CA LEU A 157 -10.70 20.57 1.57
C LEU A 157 -10.11 21.22 0.30
N PRO A 158 -8.91 21.81 0.36
CA PRO A 158 -8.23 22.32 -0.82
C PRO A 158 -7.98 21.21 -1.85
N SER A 159 -8.21 21.46 -3.13
CA SER A 159 -8.01 20.46 -4.20
C SER A 159 -6.58 19.88 -4.22
N SER A 160 -5.59 20.63 -3.72
CA SER A 160 -4.20 20.20 -3.62
C SER A 160 -4.01 18.94 -2.76
N ILE A 161 -4.89 18.70 -1.78
CA ILE A 161 -4.78 17.51 -0.91
C ILE A 161 -5.06 16.20 -1.66
N PHE A 162 -5.71 16.29 -2.82
CA PHE A 162 -6.11 15.13 -3.63
C PHE A 162 -5.12 14.81 -4.76
N ARG A 163 -4.12 15.66 -5.00
CA ARG A 163 -3.23 15.59 -6.18
C ARG A 163 -2.58 14.22 -6.34
N THR A 164 -1.85 13.76 -5.33
CA THR A 164 -1.09 12.49 -5.37
C THR A 164 -2.04 11.31 -5.43
N TYR A 165 -3.11 11.33 -4.63
CA TYR A 165 -4.11 10.26 -4.63
C TYR A 165 -4.82 10.13 -6.00
N LEU A 166 -5.17 11.25 -6.63
CA LEU A 166 -5.79 11.26 -7.95
C LEU A 166 -4.81 10.76 -9.01
N MET A 167 -3.58 11.26 -9.02
CA MET A 167 -2.52 10.80 -9.92
C MET A 167 -2.36 9.28 -9.85
N HIS A 168 -2.26 8.72 -8.64
CA HIS A 168 -2.14 7.28 -8.45
C HIS A 168 -3.43 6.49 -8.79
N SER A 169 -4.61 7.13 -8.73
CA SER A 169 -5.88 6.47 -9.09
C SER A 169 -6.27 6.55 -10.58
N GLU A 170 -5.73 7.54 -11.31
CA GLU A 170 -6.07 7.82 -12.72
C GLU A 170 -4.96 7.51 -13.70
N VAL A 171 -3.71 7.75 -13.29
CA VAL A 171 -2.54 7.67 -14.16
C VAL A 171 -1.79 6.34 -13.93
N ASP A 172 -1.82 5.80 -12.71
CA ASP A 172 -1.16 4.52 -12.33
C ASP A 172 -2.02 3.26 -12.49
N VAL A 173 -3.07 3.33 -13.30
CA VAL A 173 -3.86 2.11 -13.60
C VAL A 173 -2.99 1.02 -14.26
N ASP A 174 -1.89 1.43 -14.91
CA ASP A 174 -0.95 0.55 -15.58
C ASP A 174 -0.05 -0.24 -14.60
N HIS A 175 0.37 0.32 -13.45
CA HIS A 175 1.27 -0.37 -12.50
C HIS A 175 0.72 -1.69 -11.98
N LYS A 176 -0.59 -1.70 -11.71
CA LYS A 176 -1.28 -2.91 -11.28
C LYS A 176 -1.20 -3.99 -12.35
N ASP A 177 -1.48 -3.65 -13.62
CA ASP A 177 -1.46 -4.61 -14.71
C ASP A 177 -0.03 -5.03 -15.06
N GLU A 178 0.96 -4.13 -14.98
CA GLU A 178 2.39 -4.41 -15.09
C GLU A 178 2.86 -5.43 -14.04
N LEU A 179 2.50 -5.24 -12.77
CA LEU A 179 2.78 -6.23 -11.72
C LEU A 179 2.20 -7.61 -12.07
N TYR A 180 0.96 -7.66 -12.54
CA TYR A 180 0.31 -8.94 -12.86
C TYR A 180 0.92 -9.60 -14.11
N HIS A 181 1.34 -8.80 -15.09
CA HIS A 181 2.13 -9.27 -16.22
C HIS A 181 3.48 -9.82 -15.77
N ALA A 182 4.21 -9.11 -14.91
CA ALA A 182 5.46 -9.58 -14.34
C ALA A 182 5.26 -10.92 -13.59
N ILE A 183 4.21 -11.05 -12.78
CA ILE A 183 3.89 -12.30 -12.06
C ILE A 183 3.61 -13.47 -13.00
N ASP A 184 2.95 -13.22 -14.12
CA ASP A 184 2.64 -14.27 -15.11
C ASP A 184 3.88 -14.70 -15.92
N ASP A 185 4.85 -13.81 -16.10
CA ASP A 185 6.10 -14.08 -16.82
C ASP A 185 7.21 -14.67 -15.94
N LEU A 186 7.10 -14.52 -14.61
CA LEU A 186 8.04 -15.14 -13.66
C LEU A 186 7.93 -16.67 -13.67
N PRO A 187 9.05 -17.42 -13.61
CA PRO A 187 9.04 -18.88 -13.49
C PRO A 187 8.69 -19.31 -12.05
N LEU A 188 7.50 -18.97 -11.59
CA LEU A 188 7.03 -19.21 -10.22
C LEU A 188 6.67 -20.68 -9.99
N GLU A 189 7.27 -21.28 -8.96
CA GLU A 189 6.77 -22.49 -8.32
C GLU A 189 5.53 -22.23 -7.45
N GLU A 190 4.81 -23.31 -7.10
CA GLU A 190 3.63 -23.25 -6.23
C GLU A 190 3.92 -22.64 -4.85
N SER A 191 5.13 -22.86 -4.34
CA SER A 191 5.63 -22.26 -3.09
C SER A 191 5.66 -20.73 -3.17
N HIS A 192 6.16 -20.17 -4.27
CA HIS A 192 6.19 -18.73 -4.50
C HIS A 192 4.79 -18.15 -4.60
N ILE A 193 3.92 -18.78 -5.40
CA ILE A 193 2.52 -18.34 -5.56
C ILE A 193 1.77 -18.35 -4.22
N SER A 194 2.04 -19.36 -3.39
CA SER A 194 1.47 -19.46 -2.04
C SER A 194 1.99 -18.34 -1.14
N ALA A 195 3.27 -18.03 -1.21
CA ALA A 195 3.88 -16.99 -0.39
C ALA A 195 3.45 -15.57 -0.80
N ILE A 196 3.39 -15.27 -2.10
CA ILE A 196 2.84 -14.01 -2.62
C ILE A 196 1.37 -13.86 -2.19
N GLY A 197 0.56 -14.92 -2.38
CA GLY A 197 -0.84 -14.91 -1.99
C GLY A 197 -1.04 -14.73 -0.48
N MET A 198 -0.21 -15.38 0.35
CA MET A 198 -0.28 -15.22 1.81
C MET A 198 0.08 -13.79 2.22
N ASN A 199 1.12 -13.22 1.61
CA ASN A 199 1.48 -11.83 1.84
C ASN A 199 0.34 -10.88 1.47
N GLY A 200 -0.25 -11.02 0.28
CA GLY A 200 -1.37 -10.16 -0.15
C GLY A 200 -2.58 -10.26 0.78
N ILE A 201 -2.97 -11.46 1.22
CA ILE A 201 -4.03 -11.67 2.20
C ILE A 201 -3.71 -10.95 3.52
N TYR A 202 -2.48 -11.11 4.02
CA TYR A 202 -2.06 -10.48 5.27
C TYR A 202 -2.02 -8.96 5.17
N THR A 203 -1.48 -8.43 4.07
CA THR A 203 -1.40 -7.00 3.79
C THR A 203 -2.80 -6.38 3.73
N ALA A 204 -3.75 -6.99 3.01
CA ALA A 204 -5.13 -6.53 2.97
C ALA A 204 -5.79 -6.52 4.36
N ALA A 205 -5.60 -7.60 5.14
CA ALA A 205 -6.15 -7.69 6.49
C ALA A 205 -5.55 -6.66 7.45
N CYS A 206 -4.23 -6.44 7.39
CA CYS A 206 -3.55 -5.43 8.21
C CYS A 206 -3.93 -4.01 7.81
N LEU A 207 -4.02 -3.72 6.51
CA LEU A 207 -4.41 -2.39 6.03
C LEU A 207 -5.85 -2.08 6.46
N GLY A 208 -6.75 -3.07 6.39
CA GLY A 208 -8.12 -2.94 6.89
C GLY A 208 -8.18 -2.60 8.39
N ARG A 209 -7.27 -3.14 9.20
CA ARG A 209 -7.13 -2.77 10.62
C ARG A 209 -6.59 -1.35 10.79
N CYS A 210 -5.61 -0.94 9.98
CA CYS A 210 -5.08 0.42 10.02
C CYS A 210 -6.16 1.46 9.68
N VAL A 211 -6.98 1.20 8.65
CA VAL A 211 -8.14 2.06 8.31
C VAL A 211 -9.16 2.06 9.46
N SER A 212 -9.40 0.91 10.09
CA SER A 212 -10.27 0.82 11.27
C SER A 212 -9.77 1.65 12.47
N ASP A 213 -8.45 1.81 12.67
CA ASP A 213 -7.89 2.65 13.73
C ASP A 213 -8.28 4.13 13.52
N ILE A 214 -8.31 4.60 12.27
CA ILE A 214 -8.72 5.97 11.92
C ILE A 214 -10.21 6.18 12.20
N LEU A 215 -11.04 5.18 11.85
CA LEU A 215 -12.48 5.21 12.12
C LEU A 215 -12.79 5.19 13.62
N ASN A 216 -11.93 4.55 14.44
CA ASN A 216 -12.15 4.32 15.86
C ASN A 216 -10.93 4.76 16.72
N PRO A 217 -10.61 6.06 16.77
CA PRO A 217 -9.37 6.56 17.38
C PRO A 217 -9.25 6.22 18.88
N GLY A 218 -10.36 5.91 19.56
CA GLY A 218 -10.38 5.52 20.98
C GLY A 218 -9.84 4.12 21.31
N HIS A 219 -9.60 3.24 20.32
CA HIS A 219 -9.04 1.89 20.56
C HIS A 219 -7.51 1.83 20.44
N SER A 220 -6.88 2.85 19.86
CA SER A 220 -5.42 2.98 19.82
C SER A 220 -4.91 3.64 21.10
N THR A 221 -4.83 2.84 22.16
CA THR A 221 -4.04 3.08 23.39
C THR A 221 -4.12 4.49 23.98
N GLN A 222 -5.08 4.69 24.89
CA GLN A 222 -4.78 5.44 26.11
C GLN A 222 -3.63 4.73 26.83
N LEU A 223 -2.39 5.14 26.57
CA LEU A 223 -1.32 5.02 27.53
C LEU A 223 -1.22 6.39 28.20
N ASN A 224 -1.92 6.50 29.33
CA ASN A 224 -1.65 7.53 30.34
C ASN A 224 -0.22 7.36 30.87
#